data_AF-A0A9E0DBD2-F1
#
_entry.id   AF-A0A9E0DBD2-F1
#
_cell.length_a   1.000
_cell.length_b   1.000
_cell.length_c   1.000
_cell.angle_alpha   90.00
_cell.angle_beta   90.00
_cell.angle_gamma   90.00
#
_symmetry.space_group_name_H-M   'P 1'
#
loop_
_entity.id
_entity.type
_entity.pdbx_description
1 polymer ?
#
loop_
_entity_poly.entity_id
_entity_poly.type
_entity_poly.pdbx_seq_one_letter_code
_entity_poly.pdbx_strand_id
1 'polypeptide(L)'
;MRKGDWIDKFNVKIVSFADRPDLLGNEETVYVVKDIFTTRDGSWEPGKSDPGAVQQWARDTYLRAFSAPDYFDDAGADHHLFSRVEAADGKHVVEAPIVYWSDGLGKLEDPRYDGYVNVKTKERSGWGNVVLSPGANYYPDQGKSGPWSMKVKGASEIVTGLGMPVSMHVSFFVVWQAVPRSQVVGATSALAQVTAAVTAAVGSAQAAISAGVGVVVSGASAILETPDVPADPPKVYPEGVSGIRQAAWDTVGINYNPEAAFSRYAREHGLAIPLTNEFDVNGYRCQGFVGGIVYAKIGDWGNVQHATW
;
A
#
# COMPACT_ATOMS: atom_id res chain seq x y z
N MET A 1 7.84 2.21 2.39
CA MET A 1 6.44 2.49 2.75
C MET A 1 5.54 1.49 2.04
N ARG A 2 4.57 0.86 2.72
CA ARG A 2 3.57 0.01 2.05
C ARG A 2 2.30 0.83 1.76
N LYS A 3 1.72 0.61 0.58
CA LYS A 3 0.45 1.21 0.18
C LYS A 3 -0.56 0.12 -0.11
N GLY A 4 -1.78 0.32 0.32
CA GLY A 4 -2.91 -0.47 -0.13
C GLY A 4 -3.21 -0.22 -1.61
N ASP A 5 -3.81 -1.21 -2.25
CA ASP A 5 -4.08 -1.26 -3.69
C ASP A 5 -5.00 -0.12 -4.18
N TRP A 6 -5.76 0.48 -3.26
CA TRP A 6 -6.73 1.53 -3.56
C TRP A 6 -6.20 2.96 -3.34
N ILE A 7 -5.03 3.13 -2.72
CA ILE A 7 -4.51 4.45 -2.34
C ILE A 7 -4.28 5.33 -3.57
N ASP A 8 -3.60 4.81 -4.58
CA ASP A 8 -3.32 5.57 -5.81
C ASP A 8 -4.62 5.77 -6.63
N LYS A 9 -5.51 4.78 -6.64
CA LYS A 9 -6.83 4.87 -7.32
C LYS A 9 -7.75 5.91 -6.68
N PHE A 10 -7.58 6.18 -5.39
CA PHE A 10 -8.31 7.21 -4.65
C PHE A 10 -7.62 8.57 -4.68
N ASN A 11 -6.58 8.75 -5.51
CA ASN A 11 -5.85 10.00 -5.67
C ASN A 11 -5.30 10.55 -4.34
N VAL A 12 -4.95 9.66 -3.41
CA VAL A 12 -4.29 10.01 -2.14
C VAL A 12 -2.82 10.29 -2.41
N LYS A 13 -2.29 11.34 -1.79
CA LYS A 13 -0.92 11.79 -1.99
C LYS A 13 -0.21 11.98 -0.67
N ILE A 14 1.10 11.80 -0.71
CA ILE A 14 2.00 12.16 0.38
C ILE A 14 2.73 13.42 -0.05
N VAL A 15 2.70 14.44 0.79
CA VAL A 15 3.50 15.65 0.64
C VAL A 15 4.77 15.42 1.44
N SER A 16 5.88 15.30 0.71
CA SER A 16 7.21 15.13 1.29
C SER A 16 7.61 16.40 2.05
N PHE A 17 8.62 16.30 2.91
CA PHE A 17 9.19 17.46 3.61
C PHE A 17 9.60 18.60 2.68
N ALA A 18 10.09 18.30 1.47
CA ALA A 18 10.56 19.29 0.51
C ALA A 18 9.43 20.03 -0.20
N ASP A 19 8.25 19.42 -0.28
CA ASP A 19 7.08 19.95 -0.99
C ASP A 19 6.08 20.63 -0.05
N ARG A 20 6.43 20.76 1.23
CA ARG A 20 5.57 21.41 2.21
C ARG A 20 5.56 22.92 2.02
N PRO A 21 4.39 23.56 2.16
CA PRO A 21 4.29 25.01 2.10
C PRO A 21 4.86 25.67 3.37
N ASP A 22 4.72 25.03 4.53
CA ASP A 22 5.20 25.57 5.79
C ASP A 22 6.68 25.27 6.08
N LEU A 23 7.33 26.17 6.82
CA LEU A 23 8.69 25.97 7.31
C LEU A 23 8.72 24.85 8.35
N LEU A 24 9.52 23.83 8.08
CA LEU A 24 9.80 22.78 9.06
C LEU A 24 10.67 23.33 10.19
N GLY A 25 10.32 22.99 11.43
CA GLY A 25 11.16 23.29 12.58
C GLY A 25 12.49 22.54 12.55
N ASN A 26 13.31 22.74 13.58
CA ASN A 26 14.62 22.08 13.75
C ASN A 26 14.53 20.80 14.59
N GLU A 27 13.38 20.12 14.61
CA GLU A 27 13.20 18.92 15.42
C GLU A 27 14.13 17.78 14.97
N GLU A 28 14.76 17.12 15.93
CA GLU A 28 15.67 15.98 15.69
C GLU A 28 14.92 14.71 15.27
N THR A 29 13.68 14.56 15.75
CA THR A 29 12.79 13.47 15.34
C THR A 29 11.79 14.00 14.33
N VAL A 30 11.66 13.30 13.21
CA VAL A 30 10.65 13.57 12.18
C VAL A 30 9.80 12.34 11.95
N TYR A 31 8.60 12.52 11.39
CA TYR A 31 7.65 11.43 11.18
C TYR A 31 7.44 11.19 9.69
N VAL A 32 7.86 10.03 9.20
CA VAL A 32 7.67 9.60 7.81
C VAL A 32 6.48 8.66 7.71
N VAL A 33 5.76 8.69 6.60
CA VAL A 33 4.67 7.75 6.36
C VAL A 33 5.26 6.35 6.16
N LYS A 34 4.83 5.42 7.01
CA LYS A 34 5.21 4.02 6.96
C LYS A 34 4.25 3.22 6.09
N ASP A 35 2.96 3.30 6.39
CA ASP A 35 1.92 2.52 5.74
C ASP A 35 0.64 3.35 5.54
N ILE A 36 -0.02 3.18 4.39
CA ILE A 36 -1.37 3.71 4.12
C ILE A 36 -2.25 2.60 3.54
N PHE A 37 -3.44 2.42 4.09
CA PHE A 37 -4.41 1.43 3.59
C PHE A 37 -5.85 1.87 3.89
N THR A 38 -6.82 1.03 3.53
CA THR A 38 -8.25 1.31 3.69
C THR A 38 -8.99 0.11 4.27
N THR A 39 -10.18 0.36 4.82
CA THR A 39 -11.22 -0.67 4.98
C THR A 39 -12.47 -0.22 4.26
N ARG A 40 -13.29 -1.19 3.84
CA ARG A 40 -14.58 -0.94 3.17
C ARG A 40 -15.71 -1.42 4.05
N ASP A 41 -16.71 -0.57 4.27
CA ASP A 41 -17.89 -0.85 5.08
C ASP A 41 -17.51 -1.34 6.50
N GLY A 42 -16.39 -0.85 7.03
CA GLY A 42 -15.85 -1.25 8.33
C GLY A 42 -15.23 -2.66 8.36
N SER A 43 -15.19 -3.35 7.21
CA SER A 43 -14.70 -4.72 7.11
C SER A 43 -13.17 -4.79 7.10
N TRP A 44 -12.65 -5.65 7.96
CA TRP A 44 -11.26 -6.08 7.95
C TRP A 44 -11.04 -7.41 7.21
N GLU A 45 -12.07 -7.93 6.56
CA GLU A 45 -11.92 -9.10 5.70
C GLU A 45 -11.28 -8.69 4.38
N PRO A 46 -10.13 -9.28 4.00
CA PRO A 46 -9.45 -8.89 2.78
C PRO A 46 -10.24 -9.33 1.56
N GLY A 47 -10.59 -8.37 0.69
CA GLY A 47 -11.28 -8.63 -0.58
C GLY A 47 -10.55 -7.92 -1.71
N LYS A 48 -9.98 -8.66 -2.67
CA LYS A 48 -9.13 -8.03 -3.71
C LYS A 48 -9.90 -7.22 -4.75
N SER A 49 -11.22 -7.47 -4.93
CA SER A 49 -12.04 -6.82 -5.96
C SER A 49 -12.75 -5.57 -5.49
N ASP A 50 -12.96 -5.40 -4.19
CA ASP A 50 -13.90 -4.41 -3.68
C ASP A 50 -13.19 -3.08 -3.45
N PRO A 51 -13.66 -1.97 -4.05
CA PRO A 51 -13.08 -0.66 -3.84
C PRO A 51 -12.98 -0.29 -2.37
N GLY A 52 -11.75 -0.09 -1.90
CA GLY A 52 -11.43 0.29 -0.52
C GLY A 52 -11.24 -0.88 0.44
N ALA A 53 -11.35 -2.14 -0.02
CA ALA A 53 -11.12 -3.28 0.85
C ALA A 53 -9.67 -3.35 1.37
N VAL A 54 -9.52 -3.90 2.57
CA VAL A 54 -8.24 -4.01 3.26
C VAL A 54 -7.36 -5.08 2.63
N GLN A 55 -6.05 -4.87 2.65
CA GLN A 55 -5.08 -5.87 2.21
C GLN A 55 -4.73 -6.81 3.37
N GLN A 56 -4.42 -8.07 3.04
CA GLN A 56 -4.02 -9.08 4.01
C GLN A 56 -2.88 -8.60 4.92
N TRP A 57 -1.85 -7.95 4.36
CA TRP A 57 -0.72 -7.44 5.13
C TRP A 57 -1.15 -6.40 6.17
N ALA A 58 -2.12 -5.55 5.85
CA ALA A 58 -2.60 -4.50 6.76
C ALA A 58 -3.42 -5.13 7.88
N ARG A 59 -4.30 -6.07 7.55
CA ARG A 59 -5.05 -6.86 8.55
C ARG A 59 -4.10 -7.55 9.52
N ASP A 60 -3.13 -8.31 9.01
CA ASP A 60 -2.23 -9.10 9.86
C ASP A 60 -1.29 -8.22 10.70
N THR A 61 -0.92 -7.04 10.19
CA THR A 61 -0.09 -6.09 10.92
C THR A 61 -0.88 -5.36 12.02
N TYR A 62 -2.10 -4.92 11.72
CA TYR A 62 -2.79 -3.89 12.51
C TYR A 62 -4.05 -4.35 13.22
N LEU A 63 -4.70 -5.42 12.77
CA LEU A 63 -5.87 -5.96 13.45
C LEU A 63 -5.43 -6.95 14.53
N ARG A 64 -5.56 -6.53 15.78
CA ARG A 64 -5.36 -7.39 16.93
C ARG A 64 -6.62 -8.18 17.25
N ALA A 65 -6.45 -9.37 17.82
CA ALA A 65 -7.56 -10.14 18.36
C ALA A 65 -8.27 -9.36 19.47
N PHE A 66 -9.58 -9.55 19.62
CA PHE A 66 -10.39 -8.84 20.62
C PHE A 66 -9.90 -8.99 22.07
N SER A 67 -9.24 -10.11 22.38
CA SER A 67 -8.65 -10.38 23.69
C SER A 67 -7.31 -9.69 23.94
N ALA A 68 -6.72 -9.03 22.95
CA ALA A 68 -5.44 -8.35 23.10
C ALA A 68 -5.60 -7.08 23.95
N PRO A 69 -4.61 -6.75 24.82
CA PRO A 69 -4.67 -5.54 25.62
C PRO A 69 -4.70 -4.27 24.74
N ASP A 70 -4.00 -4.31 23.61
CA ASP A 70 -3.89 -3.26 22.60
C ASP A 70 -4.92 -3.40 21.45
N TYR A 71 -6.04 -4.11 21.68
CA TYR A 71 -7.06 -4.24 20.63
C TYR A 71 -7.63 -2.89 20.21
N PHE A 72 -7.94 -2.80 18.92
CA PHE A 72 -8.48 -1.61 18.29
C PHE A 72 -10.01 -1.63 18.31
N ASP A 73 -10.59 -0.83 19.18
CA ASP A 73 -12.02 -0.77 19.48
C ASP A 73 -12.89 -0.19 18.36
N ASP A 74 -12.34 0.74 17.58
CA ASP A 74 -13.04 1.35 16.44
C ASP A 74 -12.75 0.62 15.11
N ALA A 75 -12.20 -0.60 15.14
CA ALA A 75 -11.83 -1.34 13.94
C ALA A 75 -12.99 -1.47 12.95
N GLY A 76 -14.22 -1.62 13.44
CA GLY A 76 -15.41 -1.79 12.58
C GLY A 76 -16.01 -0.51 12.00
N ALA A 77 -15.40 0.66 12.20
CA ALA A 77 -16.00 1.92 11.74
C ALA A 77 -15.74 2.19 10.25
N ASP A 78 -16.71 2.77 9.54
CA ASP A 78 -16.80 2.70 8.07
C ASP A 78 -16.69 4.06 7.33
N HIS A 79 -16.56 5.18 8.04
CA HIS A 79 -16.28 6.51 7.44
C HIS A 79 -15.26 7.32 8.23
N HIS A 80 -14.10 6.74 8.50
CA HIS A 80 -13.13 7.34 9.39
C HIS A 80 -11.79 7.60 8.73
N LEU A 81 -11.12 8.61 9.28
CA LEU A 81 -9.71 8.82 9.08
C LEU A 81 -8.99 8.36 10.32
N PHE A 82 -8.25 7.27 10.22
CA PHE A 82 -7.47 6.66 11.30
C PHE A 82 -5.99 7.00 11.17
N SER A 83 -5.39 7.35 12.29
CA SER A 83 -3.98 7.71 12.42
C SER A 83 -3.29 6.90 13.51
N ARG A 84 -2.07 6.45 13.26
CA ARG A 84 -1.21 5.83 14.26
C ARG A 84 0.22 6.31 14.10
N VAL A 85 0.94 6.40 15.21
CA VAL A 85 2.38 6.70 15.22
C VAL A 85 3.11 5.52 15.84
N GLU A 86 4.20 5.13 15.21
CA GLU A 86 5.12 4.11 15.73
C GLU A 86 6.47 4.75 16.06
N ALA A 87 7.01 4.43 17.22
CA ALA A 87 8.38 4.75 17.61
C ALA A 87 9.37 3.92 16.80
N ALA A 88 10.65 4.32 16.75
CA ALA A 88 11.68 3.66 15.93
C ALA A 88 11.80 2.12 16.14
N ASP A 89 11.37 1.61 17.31
CA ASP A 89 11.31 0.19 17.64
C ASP A 89 10.04 -0.54 17.16
N GLY A 90 9.16 0.16 16.43
CA GLY A 90 7.89 -0.35 15.91
C GLY A 90 6.74 -0.36 16.92
N LYS A 91 6.94 0.08 18.17
CA LYS A 91 5.84 0.18 19.15
C LYS A 91 4.96 1.38 18.84
N HIS A 92 3.66 1.24 19.05
CA HIS A 92 2.76 2.38 18.93
C HIS A 92 3.05 3.42 20.02
N VAL A 93 2.97 4.68 19.63
CA VAL A 93 3.06 5.83 20.53
C VAL A 93 1.64 6.18 20.96
N VAL A 94 1.40 6.22 22.27
CA VAL A 94 0.14 6.71 22.86
C VAL A 94 0.18 8.22 23.00
N GLU A 95 -0.98 8.87 23.02
CA GLU A 95 -1.13 10.32 23.15
C GLU A 95 -0.39 11.15 22.07
N ALA A 96 -0.01 10.54 20.94
CA ALA A 96 0.65 11.22 19.85
C ALA A 96 -0.28 12.27 19.24
N PRO A 97 0.13 13.54 19.11
CA PRO A 97 -0.72 14.61 18.62
C PRO A 97 -0.85 14.56 17.10
N ILE A 98 -2.07 14.34 16.61
CA ILE A 98 -2.42 14.28 15.19
C ILE A 98 -3.29 15.49 14.84
N VAL A 99 -3.03 16.07 13.68
CA VAL A 99 -3.74 17.24 13.15
C VAL A 99 -4.44 16.83 11.86
N TYR A 100 -5.74 17.13 11.78
CA TYR A 100 -6.59 16.90 10.61
C TYR A 100 -7.20 18.23 10.14
N TRP A 101 -7.40 18.40 8.84
CA TRP A 101 -8.07 19.58 8.27
C TRP A 101 -8.58 19.29 6.85
N SER A 102 -9.48 20.12 6.33
CA SER A 102 -10.14 19.89 5.03
C SER A 102 -10.10 21.05 4.04
N ASP A 103 -9.44 22.17 4.40
CA ASP A 103 -9.42 23.41 3.60
C ASP A 103 -8.16 23.57 2.72
N GLY A 104 -7.43 22.47 2.47
CA GLY A 104 -6.26 22.42 1.60
C GLY A 104 -4.92 22.74 2.27
N LEU A 105 -3.82 22.48 1.57
CA LEU A 105 -2.46 22.58 2.12
C LEU A 105 -2.02 24.02 2.43
N GLY A 106 -2.54 25.02 1.71
CA GLY A 106 -2.21 26.43 1.95
C GLY A 106 -2.58 26.93 3.35
N LYS A 107 -3.39 26.20 4.11
CA LYS A 107 -3.73 26.54 5.50
C LYS A 107 -2.60 26.30 6.49
N LEU A 108 -1.57 25.51 6.12
CA LEU A 108 -0.42 25.27 6.97
C LEU A 108 0.44 26.53 7.18
N GLU A 109 0.41 27.48 6.24
CA GLU A 109 1.12 28.75 6.34
C GLU A 109 0.28 29.86 7.03
N ASP A 110 -1.02 29.64 7.25
CA ASP A 110 -1.91 30.65 7.82
C ASP A 110 -1.94 30.54 9.35
N PRO A 111 -1.26 31.44 10.09
CA PRO A 111 -1.21 31.39 11.54
C PRO A 111 -2.55 31.69 12.21
N ARG A 112 -3.54 32.17 11.45
CA ARG A 112 -4.90 32.49 11.95
C ARG A 112 -5.91 31.39 11.63
N TYR A 113 -5.52 30.36 10.89
CA TYR A 113 -6.44 29.27 10.57
C TYR A 113 -6.70 28.40 11.81
N ASP A 114 -7.97 28.28 12.17
CA ASP A 114 -8.46 27.57 13.36
C ASP A 114 -9.27 26.31 13.03
N GLY A 115 -9.43 25.97 11.74
CA GLY A 115 -10.17 24.80 11.27
C GLY A 115 -9.47 23.44 11.49
N TYR A 116 -8.40 23.41 12.29
CA TYR A 116 -7.70 22.18 12.64
C TYR A 116 -8.47 21.36 13.67
N VAL A 117 -8.65 20.07 13.38
CA VAL A 117 -9.09 19.08 14.37
C VAL A 117 -7.85 18.43 14.97
N ASN A 118 -7.65 18.63 16.27
CA ASN A 118 -6.52 18.07 17.00
C ASN A 118 -6.99 16.84 17.77
N VAL A 119 -6.42 15.68 17.45
CA VAL A 119 -6.74 14.41 18.10
C VAL A 119 -5.46 13.82 18.64
N LYS A 120 -5.55 13.05 19.71
CA LYS A 120 -4.46 12.23 20.22
C LYS A 120 -4.74 10.76 19.97
N THR A 121 -3.70 9.98 19.71
CA THR A 121 -3.84 8.51 19.64
C THR A 121 -4.23 7.95 21.00
N LYS A 122 -5.24 7.08 21.04
CA LYS A 122 -5.78 6.48 22.25
C LYS A 122 -4.72 5.69 23.02
N GLU A 123 -4.80 5.74 24.35
CA GLU A 123 -3.90 4.99 25.26
C GLU A 123 -3.94 3.48 25.03
N ARG A 124 -5.11 2.93 24.72
CA ARG A 124 -5.27 1.48 24.57
C ARG A 124 -4.73 0.95 23.25
N SER A 125 -5.20 1.48 22.13
CA SER A 125 -4.97 0.91 20.80
C SER A 125 -3.84 1.59 20.02
N GLY A 126 -3.40 2.77 20.46
CA GLY A 126 -2.46 3.62 19.72
C GLY A 126 -3.05 4.24 18.45
N TRP A 127 -4.37 4.14 18.23
CA TRP A 127 -5.07 4.76 17.11
C TRP A 127 -5.77 6.05 17.54
N GLY A 128 -5.74 7.07 16.68
CA GLY A 128 -6.59 8.25 16.76
C GLY A 128 -7.47 8.32 15.52
N ASN A 129 -8.61 9.01 15.60
CA ASN A 129 -9.54 9.10 14.49
C ASN A 129 -10.40 10.36 14.48
N VAL A 130 -10.88 10.69 13.28
CA VAL A 130 -12.02 11.60 13.07
C VAL A 130 -13.05 10.93 12.18
N VAL A 131 -14.33 11.23 12.44
CA VAL A 131 -15.44 10.80 11.61
C VAL A 131 -15.56 11.73 10.41
N LEU A 132 -15.76 11.17 9.22
CA LEU A 132 -16.04 11.91 8.01
C LEU A 132 -17.53 12.27 7.93
N SER A 133 -17.81 13.53 7.63
CA SER A 133 -19.17 13.99 7.33
C SER A 133 -19.47 13.85 5.83
N PRO A 134 -20.75 13.96 5.40
CA PRO A 134 -21.12 13.94 3.98
C PRO A 134 -20.38 14.98 3.10
N GLY A 135 -19.81 16.03 3.68
CA GLY A 135 -18.97 17.00 2.96
C GLY A 135 -17.62 16.45 2.50
N ALA A 136 -17.22 15.25 2.96
CA ALA A 136 -15.96 14.60 2.57
C ALA A 136 -16.03 13.83 1.24
N ASN A 137 -17.20 13.81 0.57
CA ASN A 137 -17.41 13.05 -0.66
C ASN A 137 -16.58 13.61 -1.84
N TYR A 138 -16.03 12.71 -2.66
CA TYR A 138 -15.32 13.07 -3.89
C TYR A 138 -15.38 11.96 -4.94
N TYR A 139 -15.02 12.28 -6.19
CA TYR A 139 -15.10 11.35 -7.33
C TYR A 139 -13.70 11.06 -7.89
N PRO A 140 -13.02 9.99 -7.42
CA PRO A 140 -11.66 9.66 -7.84
C PRO A 140 -11.51 9.41 -9.36
N ASP A 141 -12.52 8.80 -9.99
CA ASP A 141 -12.51 8.51 -11.44
C ASP A 141 -12.54 9.78 -12.31
N GLN A 142 -12.85 10.94 -11.72
CA GLN A 142 -12.77 12.26 -12.36
C GLN A 142 -11.42 12.95 -12.09
N GLY A 143 -10.43 12.23 -11.55
CA GLY A 143 -9.15 12.77 -11.11
C GLY A 143 -9.25 13.68 -9.87
N LYS A 144 -10.38 13.67 -9.16
CA LYS A 144 -10.56 14.46 -7.93
C LYS A 144 -9.96 13.72 -6.74
N SER A 145 -9.44 14.48 -5.78
CA SER A 145 -8.97 13.97 -4.49
C SER A 145 -9.93 14.39 -3.38
N GLY A 146 -9.93 13.65 -2.28
CA GLY A 146 -10.71 14.02 -1.09
C GLY A 146 -10.19 15.31 -0.43
N PRO A 147 -11.05 16.04 0.31
CA PRO A 147 -10.69 17.34 0.85
C PRO A 147 -9.76 17.25 2.06
N TRP A 148 -9.71 16.10 2.74
CA TRP A 148 -9.02 15.96 4.01
C TRP A 148 -7.52 15.72 3.84
N SER A 149 -6.79 16.31 4.78
CA SER A 149 -5.37 16.09 5.00
C SER A 149 -5.12 15.80 6.48
N MET A 150 -4.03 15.09 6.76
CA MET A 150 -3.62 14.76 8.13
C MET A 150 -2.11 14.70 8.27
N LYS A 151 -1.61 14.97 9.48
CA LYS A 151 -0.20 14.85 9.85
C LYS A 151 -0.03 14.62 11.35
N VAL A 152 1.12 14.10 11.75
CA VAL A 152 1.60 14.21 13.15
C VAL A 152 2.01 15.66 13.41
N LYS A 153 1.63 16.26 14.55
CA LYS A 153 2.06 17.61 14.92
C LYS A 153 3.60 17.67 15.02
N GLY A 154 4.20 18.71 14.44
CA GLY A 154 5.66 18.85 14.27
C GLY A 154 6.13 18.56 12.84
N ALA A 155 7.41 18.25 12.68
CA ALA A 155 8.03 17.88 11.41
C ALA A 155 7.59 16.46 10.98
N SER A 156 6.69 16.38 10.01
CA SER A 156 6.14 15.13 9.48
C SER A 156 5.80 15.23 8.00
N GLU A 157 5.74 14.09 7.32
CA GLU A 157 5.07 14.00 6.01
C GLU A 157 3.56 14.15 6.19
N ILE A 158 2.90 14.76 5.21
CA ILE A 158 1.45 14.98 5.22
C ILE A 158 0.81 14.00 4.26
N VAL A 159 -0.32 13.41 4.66
CA VAL A 159 -1.18 12.67 3.73
C VAL A 159 -2.37 13.55 3.37
N THR A 160 -2.63 13.72 2.08
CA THR A 160 -3.71 14.53 1.53
C THR A 160 -4.52 13.74 0.51
N GLY A 161 -5.71 14.24 0.16
CA GLY A 161 -6.62 13.56 -0.76
C GLY A 161 -7.56 12.56 -0.09
N LEU A 162 -7.69 12.61 1.24
CA LEU A 162 -8.50 11.70 2.03
C LEU A 162 -9.96 12.17 2.08
N GLY A 163 -10.91 11.25 2.23
CA GLY A 163 -12.33 11.57 2.23
C GLY A 163 -13.20 10.34 1.99
N MET A 164 -14.38 10.51 1.39
CA MET A 164 -15.28 9.41 1.02
C MET A 164 -15.37 9.29 -0.51
N PRO A 165 -14.66 8.34 -1.15
CA PRO A 165 -14.69 8.16 -2.59
C PRO A 165 -16.06 7.63 -3.06
N VAL A 166 -16.72 8.29 -4.02
CA VAL A 166 -17.99 7.85 -4.67
C VAL A 166 -19.10 7.49 -3.67
N SER A 167 -19.16 8.17 -2.52
CA SER A 167 -20.08 7.84 -1.42
C SER A 167 -19.98 6.39 -0.92
N MET A 168 -18.81 5.78 -1.11
CA MET A 168 -18.45 4.51 -0.52
C MET A 168 -18.09 4.71 0.95
N HIS A 169 -18.48 3.76 1.80
CA HIS A 169 -18.10 3.78 3.22
C HIS A 169 -16.66 3.26 3.33
N VAL A 170 -15.69 4.14 3.04
CA VAL A 170 -14.27 3.81 3.11
C VAL A 170 -13.65 4.56 4.27
N SER A 171 -12.97 3.81 5.14
CA SER A 171 -12.07 4.37 6.14
C SER A 171 -10.63 4.32 5.64
N PHE A 172 -9.87 5.38 5.89
CA PHE A 172 -8.44 5.45 5.57
C PHE A 172 -7.60 5.29 6.83
N PHE A 173 -6.50 4.56 6.71
CA PHE A 173 -5.54 4.34 7.78
C PHE A 173 -4.19 4.87 7.36
N VAL A 174 -3.60 5.73 8.18
CA VAL A 174 -2.25 6.24 7.98
C VAL A 174 -1.40 5.96 9.20
N VAL A 175 -0.24 5.35 8.97
CA VAL A 175 0.73 5.03 10.00
C VAL A 175 2.01 5.82 9.72
N TRP A 176 2.45 6.61 10.70
CA TRP A 176 3.75 7.27 10.66
C TRP A 176 4.76 6.53 11.52
N GLN A 177 6.01 6.61 11.12
CA GLN A 177 7.17 6.11 11.83
C GLN A 177 8.04 7.29 12.28
N ALA A 178 8.32 7.36 13.58
CA ALA A 178 9.32 8.29 14.10
C ALA A 178 10.71 7.84 13.65
N VAL A 179 11.47 8.76 13.05
CA VAL A 179 12.84 8.56 12.60
C VAL A 179 13.72 9.76 12.92
N PRO A 180 15.04 9.58 13.15
CA PRO A 180 15.98 10.68 13.24
C PRO A 180 16.00 11.50 11.95
N ARG A 181 16.01 12.83 12.05
CA ARG A 181 16.04 13.77 10.91
C ARG A 181 17.22 13.51 9.98
N SER A 182 18.36 13.10 10.53
CA SER A 182 19.57 12.75 9.77
C SER A 182 19.34 11.62 8.76
N GLN A 183 18.43 10.68 9.04
CA GLN A 183 18.09 9.58 8.13
C GLN A 183 17.30 10.08 6.91
N VAL A 184 16.52 11.15 7.07
CA VAL A 184 15.74 11.75 5.99
C VAL A 184 16.61 12.68 5.14
N VAL A 185 17.43 13.52 5.77
CA VAL A 185 18.34 14.45 5.07
C VAL A 185 19.45 13.71 4.29
N GLY A 186 19.94 12.59 4.83
CA GLY A 186 20.94 11.76 4.15
C GLY A 186 20.45 11.18 2.83
N ALA A 187 19.18 10.75 2.76
CA ALA A 187 18.58 10.20 1.54
C ALA A 187 18.41 11.26 0.44
N THR A 188 17.94 12.46 0.79
CA THR A 188 17.79 13.59 -0.14
C THR A 188 19.15 14.06 -0.68
N SER A 189 20.19 14.04 0.17
CA SER A 189 21.55 14.44 -0.22
C SER A 189 22.19 13.45 -1.19
N ALA A 190 21.96 12.14 -1.01
CA ALA A 190 22.43 11.10 -1.92
C ALA A 190 21.77 11.19 -3.30
N LEU A 191 20.45 11.42 -3.36
CA LEU A 191 19.72 11.63 -4.63
C LEU A 191 20.20 12.87 -5.39
N ALA A 192 20.49 13.96 -4.68
CA ALA A 192 21.06 15.17 -5.28
C ALA A 192 22.47 14.91 -5.85
N GLN A 193 23.30 14.15 -5.15
CA GLN A 193 24.64 13.76 -5.62
C GLN A 193 24.58 12.87 -6.87
N VAL A 194 23.67 11.89 -6.91
CA VAL A 194 23.47 11.03 -8.10
C VAL A 194 22.99 11.85 -9.29
N THR A 195 22.02 12.75 -9.08
CA THR A 195 21.49 13.61 -10.15
C THR A 195 22.57 14.54 -10.72
N ALA A 196 23.40 15.12 -9.84
CA ALA A 196 24.54 15.95 -10.25
C ALA A 196 25.58 15.15 -11.04
N ALA A 197 25.90 13.92 -10.61
CA ALA A 197 26.85 13.04 -11.29
C ALA A 197 26.35 12.65 -12.70
N VAL A 198 25.07 12.30 -12.83
CA VAL A 198 24.47 11.95 -14.14
C VAL A 198 24.47 13.17 -15.07
N THR A 199 24.11 14.34 -14.57
CA THR A 199 24.09 15.57 -15.38
C THR A 199 25.49 15.94 -15.88
N ALA A 200 26.52 15.80 -15.02
CA ALA A 200 27.91 16.03 -15.40
C ALA A 200 28.42 15.01 -16.44
N ALA A 201 28.02 13.74 -16.32
CA ALA A 201 28.39 12.70 -17.27
C ALA A 201 27.76 12.93 -18.66
N VAL A 202 26.47 13.31 -18.70
CA VAL A 202 25.76 13.64 -19.95
C VAL A 202 26.39 14.87 -20.63
N GLY A 203 26.67 15.93 -19.86
CA GLY A 203 27.34 17.13 -20.40
C GLY A 203 28.72 16.84 -20.98
N SER A 204 29.50 15.98 -20.31
CA SER A 204 30.83 15.57 -20.78
C SER A 204 30.77 14.73 -22.06
N ALA A 205 29.81 13.81 -22.16
CA ALA A 205 29.59 13.00 -23.36
C ALA A 205 29.17 13.88 -24.55
N GLN A 206 28.30 14.86 -24.33
CA GLN A 206 27.82 15.76 -25.37
C GLN A 206 28.92 16.71 -25.88
N ALA A 207 29.82 17.15 -24.99
CA ALA A 207 31.01 17.92 -25.37
C ALA A 207 31.99 17.07 -26.20
N ALA A 208 32.23 15.81 -25.82
CA ALA A 208 33.11 14.90 -26.55
C ALA A 208 32.61 14.57 -27.96
N ILE A 209 31.29 14.33 -28.11
CA ILE A 209 30.65 14.14 -29.42
C ILE A 209 30.79 15.39 -30.29
N SER A 210 30.58 16.57 -29.70
CA SER A 210 30.70 17.85 -30.42
C SER A 210 32.14 18.16 -30.86
N ALA A 211 33.13 17.61 -30.16
CA ALA A 211 34.55 17.73 -30.50
C ALA A 211 35.04 16.68 -31.51
N GLY A 212 34.16 15.81 -32.03
CA GLY A 212 34.51 14.76 -32.99
C GLY A 212 35.34 13.62 -32.40
N VAL A 213 35.39 13.52 -31.07
CA VAL A 213 36.09 12.43 -30.38
C VAL A 213 35.13 11.24 -30.29
N GLY A 214 35.54 10.08 -30.82
CA GLY A 214 34.77 8.85 -30.70
C GLY A 214 34.54 8.50 -29.22
N VAL A 215 33.30 8.60 -28.77
CA VAL A 215 32.93 8.22 -27.40
C VAL A 215 32.71 6.71 -27.36
N VAL A 216 33.66 6.00 -26.76
CA VAL A 216 33.43 4.61 -26.31
C VAL A 216 32.81 4.70 -24.92
N VAL A 217 31.49 4.53 -24.81
CA VAL A 217 30.84 4.36 -23.51
C VAL A 217 31.16 2.95 -23.04
N SER A 218 32.24 2.77 -22.28
CA SER A 218 32.36 1.57 -21.46
C SER A 218 31.36 1.73 -20.32
N GLY A 219 30.36 0.86 -20.28
CA GLY A 219 29.37 0.84 -19.22
C GLY A 219 30.06 0.58 -17.89
N ALA A 220 30.27 1.61 -17.09
CA ALA A 220 30.53 1.44 -15.67
C ALA A 220 29.22 1.02 -15.01
N SER A 221 28.98 -0.30 -14.96
CA SER A 221 28.06 -0.88 -13.98
C SER A 221 28.62 -0.62 -12.59
N ALA A 222 28.32 0.54 -12.02
CA ALA A 222 28.36 0.71 -10.58
C ALA A 222 27.14 -0.04 -10.02
N ILE A 223 27.33 -1.34 -9.79
CA ILE A 223 26.42 -2.13 -8.97
C ILE A 223 26.49 -1.50 -7.58
N LEU A 224 25.43 -0.80 -7.19
CA LEU A 224 25.13 -0.62 -5.79
C LEU A 224 24.98 -2.03 -5.21
N GLU A 225 25.98 -2.51 -4.48
CA GLU A 225 25.83 -3.68 -3.64
C GLU A 225 24.75 -3.37 -2.60
N THR A 226 23.52 -3.76 -2.91
CA THR A 226 22.50 -4.02 -1.91
C THR A 226 23.00 -5.18 -1.05
N PRO A 227 22.86 -5.15 0.28
CA PRO A 227 23.19 -6.30 1.10
C PRO A 227 22.43 -7.53 0.59
N ASP A 228 23.21 -8.56 0.26
CA ASP A 228 22.82 -9.78 -0.44
C ASP A 228 21.79 -10.56 0.39
N VAL A 229 20.51 -10.41 0.06
CA VAL A 229 19.49 -11.41 0.39
C VAL A 229 19.54 -12.40 -0.78
N PRO A 230 19.88 -13.69 -0.56
CA PRO A 230 20.02 -14.64 -1.65
C PRO A 230 18.76 -14.65 -2.51
N ALA A 231 18.88 -14.22 -3.76
CA ALA A 231 17.80 -14.31 -4.72
C ALA A 231 17.55 -15.79 -5.02
N ASP A 232 16.30 -16.23 -4.91
CA ASP A 232 15.90 -17.53 -5.44
C ASP A 232 16.30 -17.61 -6.93
N PRO A 233 16.85 -18.74 -7.40
CA PRO A 233 17.30 -18.86 -8.78
C PRO A 233 16.14 -18.54 -9.76
N PRO A 234 16.42 -17.87 -10.89
CA PRO A 234 15.37 -17.51 -11.84
C PRO A 234 14.61 -18.75 -12.31
N LYS A 235 13.30 -18.78 -12.09
CA LYS A 235 12.43 -19.85 -12.58
C LYS A 235 12.42 -19.84 -14.11
N VAL A 236 12.75 -20.99 -14.72
CA VAL A 236 12.70 -21.19 -16.17
C VAL A 236 11.30 -21.67 -16.56
N TYR A 237 10.64 -20.97 -17.49
CA TYR A 237 9.30 -21.32 -17.99
C TYR A 237 9.37 -21.95 -19.40
N PRO A 238 8.43 -22.83 -19.76
CA PRO A 238 8.32 -23.36 -21.12
C PRO A 238 8.17 -22.25 -22.17
N GLU A 239 8.59 -22.47 -23.42
CA GLU A 239 8.34 -21.49 -24.47
C GLU A 239 6.85 -21.41 -24.86
N GLY A 240 6.43 -20.27 -25.41
CA GLY A 240 5.08 -20.06 -25.93
C GLY A 240 4.02 -19.66 -24.89
N VAL A 241 2.76 -19.69 -25.29
CA VAL A 241 1.63 -19.17 -24.48
C VAL A 241 1.45 -19.94 -23.17
N SER A 242 1.82 -21.23 -23.13
CA SER A 242 1.83 -22.03 -21.90
C SER A 242 2.82 -21.50 -20.86
N GLY A 243 4.00 -21.03 -21.27
CA GLY A 243 4.98 -20.41 -20.38
C GLY A 243 4.53 -19.07 -19.84
N ILE A 244 3.94 -18.23 -20.70
CA ILE A 244 3.36 -16.94 -20.29
C ILE A 244 2.26 -17.16 -19.25
N ARG A 245 1.40 -18.16 -19.46
CA ARG A 245 0.36 -18.52 -18.48
C ARG A 245 0.99 -19.01 -17.18
N GLN A 246 1.96 -19.92 -17.24
CA GLN A 246 2.62 -20.43 -16.04
C GLN A 246 3.31 -19.30 -15.23
N ALA A 247 4.00 -18.37 -15.90
CA ALA A 247 4.61 -17.22 -15.25
C ALA A 247 3.58 -16.27 -14.61
N ALA A 248 2.44 -16.03 -15.28
CA ALA A 248 1.36 -15.22 -14.73
C ALA A 248 0.75 -15.85 -13.46
N TRP A 249 0.58 -17.18 -13.47
CA TRP A 249 0.05 -17.93 -12.34
C TRP A 249 1.02 -18.02 -11.15
N ASP A 250 2.31 -18.22 -11.44
CA ASP A 250 3.38 -18.19 -10.44
C ASP A 250 3.47 -16.83 -9.72
N THR A 251 3.20 -15.73 -10.45
CA THR A 251 3.23 -14.37 -9.89
C THR A 251 2.17 -14.17 -8.81
N VAL A 252 1.04 -14.87 -8.91
CA VAL A 252 -0.04 -14.83 -7.90
C VAL A 252 0.00 -16.04 -6.96
N GLY A 253 1.06 -16.84 -7.04
CA GLY A 253 1.31 -17.99 -6.16
C GLY A 253 0.33 -19.16 -6.36
N ILE A 254 -0.29 -19.28 -7.54
CA ILE A 254 -1.22 -20.36 -7.87
C ILE A 254 -0.54 -21.35 -8.82
N ASN A 255 -0.58 -22.64 -8.47
CA ASN A 255 -0.01 -23.68 -9.32
C ASN A 255 -0.78 -23.80 -10.65
N TYR A 256 -0.08 -23.58 -11.76
CA TYR A 256 -0.67 -23.75 -13.09
C TYR A 256 -0.65 -25.22 -13.52
N ASN A 257 -1.82 -25.85 -13.55
CA ASN A 257 -2.01 -27.15 -14.19
C ASN A 257 -3.31 -27.16 -15.01
N PRO A 258 -3.26 -26.84 -16.32
CA PRO A 258 -4.46 -26.76 -17.14
C PRO A 258 -5.15 -28.12 -17.34
N GLU A 259 -4.46 -29.24 -17.08
CA GLU A 259 -4.98 -30.60 -17.19
C GLU A 259 -5.48 -31.17 -15.85
N ALA A 260 -5.41 -30.38 -14.76
CA ALA A 260 -5.99 -30.76 -13.49
C ALA A 260 -7.52 -30.92 -13.60
N ALA A 261 -8.08 -31.87 -12.84
CA ALA A 261 -9.51 -32.18 -12.87
C ALA A 261 -10.37 -30.93 -12.62
N PHE A 262 -9.99 -30.09 -11.65
CA PHE A 262 -10.72 -28.85 -11.33
C PHE A 262 -10.59 -27.79 -12.42
N SER A 263 -9.39 -27.65 -13.01
CA SER A 263 -9.17 -26.72 -14.12
C SER A 263 -9.95 -27.09 -15.39
N ARG A 264 -10.12 -28.40 -15.68
CA ARG A 264 -10.98 -28.84 -16.79
C ARG A 264 -12.45 -28.58 -16.47
N TYR A 265 -12.92 -29.00 -15.31
CA TYR A 265 -14.31 -28.83 -14.87
C TYR A 265 -14.71 -27.35 -14.89
N ALA A 266 -13.88 -26.46 -14.35
CA ALA A 266 -14.13 -25.02 -14.32
C ALA A 266 -14.26 -24.40 -15.71
N ARG A 267 -13.50 -24.88 -16.71
CA ARG A 267 -13.63 -24.42 -18.10
C ARG A 267 -14.94 -24.88 -18.73
N GLU A 268 -15.30 -26.14 -18.54
CA GLU A 268 -16.55 -26.72 -19.07
C GLU A 268 -17.79 -26.03 -18.49
N HIS A 269 -17.71 -25.57 -17.24
CA HIS A 269 -18.81 -24.94 -16.51
C HIS A 269 -18.70 -23.41 -16.44
N GLY A 270 -17.75 -22.79 -17.16
CA GLY A 270 -17.64 -21.33 -17.25
C GLY A 270 -17.28 -20.61 -15.93
N LEU A 271 -16.62 -21.28 -14.99
CA LEU A 271 -16.27 -20.74 -13.66
C LEU A 271 -15.05 -19.79 -13.68
N ALA A 272 -14.51 -19.54 -14.88
CA ALA A 272 -13.37 -18.68 -15.16
C ALA A 272 -12.08 -19.10 -14.44
N ILE A 273 -11.35 -18.15 -13.83
CA ILE A 273 -9.97 -18.34 -13.39
C ILE A 273 -9.90 -18.83 -11.93
N PRO A 274 -8.96 -19.73 -11.55
CA PRO A 274 -8.76 -20.10 -10.15
C PRO A 274 -8.26 -18.91 -9.33
N LEU A 275 -8.76 -18.78 -8.11
CA LEU A 275 -8.41 -17.74 -7.13
C LEU A 275 -7.55 -18.28 -5.99
N THR A 276 -7.51 -19.60 -5.81
CA THR A 276 -6.73 -20.26 -4.76
C THR A 276 -5.87 -21.38 -5.34
N ASN A 277 -4.86 -21.79 -4.58
CA ASN A 277 -4.33 -23.15 -4.72
C ASN A 277 -5.40 -24.16 -4.32
N GLU A 278 -5.24 -25.40 -4.76
CA GLU A 278 -6.04 -26.49 -4.25
C GLU A 278 -5.70 -26.75 -2.77
N PHE A 279 -6.72 -26.96 -1.94
CA PHE A 279 -6.59 -27.24 -0.50
C PHE A 279 -7.55 -28.34 -0.06
N ASP A 280 -7.27 -28.98 1.07
CA ASP A 280 -8.09 -30.06 1.60
C ASP A 280 -8.96 -29.56 2.76
N VAL A 281 -10.23 -29.97 2.78
CA VAL A 281 -11.16 -29.70 3.87
C VAL A 281 -12.14 -30.86 4.02
N ASN A 282 -12.26 -31.40 5.23
CA ASN A 282 -13.25 -32.44 5.59
C ASN A 282 -13.29 -33.66 4.63
N GLY A 283 -12.15 -34.11 4.12
CA GLY A 283 -12.06 -35.24 3.19
C GLY A 283 -12.34 -34.91 1.72
N TYR A 284 -12.47 -33.62 1.39
CA TYR A 284 -12.59 -33.09 0.03
C TYR A 284 -11.35 -32.31 -0.33
N ARG A 285 -10.96 -32.38 -1.60
CA ARG A 285 -10.05 -31.40 -2.21
C ARG A 285 -10.89 -30.33 -2.88
N CYS A 286 -10.51 -29.07 -2.69
CA CYS A 286 -11.25 -27.92 -3.15
C CYS A 286 -10.34 -26.90 -3.82
N GLN A 287 -10.89 -26.10 -4.72
CA GLN A 287 -10.23 -24.93 -5.30
C GLN A 287 -11.27 -23.86 -5.60
N GLY A 288 -11.01 -22.62 -5.16
CA GLY A 288 -11.85 -21.48 -5.48
C GLY A 288 -11.59 -20.99 -6.90
N PHE A 289 -12.65 -20.72 -7.65
CA PHE A 289 -12.67 -20.06 -8.96
C PHE A 289 -13.57 -18.83 -8.89
N VAL A 290 -13.42 -17.89 -9.83
CA VAL A 290 -14.28 -16.69 -9.88
C VAL A 290 -15.77 -17.03 -9.83
N GLY A 291 -16.22 -18.10 -10.51
CA GLY A 291 -17.62 -18.50 -10.54
C GLY A 291 -18.11 -19.40 -9.40
N GLY A 292 -17.22 -19.88 -8.51
CA GLY A 292 -17.59 -20.76 -7.41
C GLY A 292 -16.44 -21.61 -6.89
N ILE A 293 -16.72 -22.50 -5.94
CA ILE A 293 -15.74 -23.43 -5.36
C ILE A 293 -15.91 -24.78 -6.03
N VAL A 294 -14.89 -25.24 -6.75
CA VAL A 294 -14.85 -26.60 -7.32
C VAL A 294 -14.29 -27.55 -6.26
N TYR A 295 -14.93 -28.70 -6.07
CA TYR A 295 -14.50 -29.68 -5.08
C TYR A 295 -14.79 -31.12 -5.54
N ALA A 296 -14.02 -32.06 -5.01
CA ALA A 296 -14.25 -33.50 -5.15
C ALA A 296 -13.80 -34.23 -3.89
N LYS A 297 -14.40 -35.38 -3.59
CA LYS A 297 -13.94 -36.22 -2.50
C LYS A 297 -12.54 -36.75 -2.83
N ILE A 298 -11.62 -36.72 -1.86
CA ILE A 298 -10.24 -37.15 -2.09
C ILE A 298 -10.23 -38.62 -2.53
N GLY A 299 -9.67 -38.89 -3.71
CA GLY A 299 -9.65 -40.21 -4.34
C GLY A 299 -10.80 -40.50 -5.33
N ASP A 300 -11.78 -39.62 -5.45
CA ASP A 300 -12.93 -39.74 -6.35
C ASP A 300 -12.97 -38.59 -7.38
N TRP A 301 -11.92 -38.52 -8.21
CA TRP A 301 -11.71 -37.43 -9.17
C TRP A 301 -12.67 -37.44 -10.37
N GLY A 302 -13.50 -38.48 -10.50
CA GLY A 302 -14.55 -38.56 -11.51
C GLY A 302 -15.81 -37.80 -11.12
N ASN A 303 -16.01 -37.52 -9.83
CA ASN A 303 -17.21 -36.88 -9.29
C ASN A 303 -16.91 -35.45 -8.81
N VAL A 304 -16.42 -34.61 -9.74
CA VAL A 304 -16.16 -33.19 -9.48
C VAL A 304 -17.47 -32.41 -9.47
N GLN A 305 -17.63 -31.53 -8.48
CA GLN A 305 -18.79 -30.67 -8.30
C GLN A 305 -18.33 -29.23 -8.08
N HIS A 306 -19.25 -28.27 -8.16
CA HIS A 306 -19.00 -26.92 -7.66
C HIS A 306 -20.16 -26.43 -6.80
N ALA A 307 -19.81 -25.61 -5.81
CA ALA A 307 -20.74 -24.75 -5.10
C ALA A 307 -20.60 -23.34 -5.70
N THR A 308 -21.73 -22.69 -6.00
CA THR A 308 -21.70 -21.26 -6.27
C THR A 308 -21.31 -20.51 -5.00
N TRP A 309 -20.79 -19.30 -5.15
CA TRP A 309 -20.61 -18.38 -4.03
C TRP A 309 -21.95 -18.10 -3.33
#